data_AF-A0A966FKJ7-F1
#
_entry.id   AF-A0A966FKJ7-F1
#
_cell.length_a   1.000
_cell.length_b   1.000
_cell.length_c   1.000
_cell.angle_alpha   90.00
_cell.angle_beta   90.00
_cell.angle_gamma   90.00
#
_symmetry.space_group_name_H-M   'P 1'
#
loop_
_entity.id
_entity.type
_entity.pdbx_description
1 polymer ?
#
loop_
_entity_poly.entity_id
_entity_poly.type
_entity_poly.pdbx_seq_one_letter_code
_entity_poly.pdbx_strand_id
1 'polypeptide(L)' 'VSAIYNFKLGKSTKAHLGVSVWNVLNKENEINNFYRVTNETLTETIQRSLGLTPNAVLKIYFN' A
#
# COMPACT_ATOMS: atom_id res chain seq x y z
N VAL A 1 -2.12 9.24 -4.06
CA VAL A 1 -2.88 9.61 -5.30
C VAL A 1 -3.58 8.38 -5.82
N SER A 2 -4.78 8.49 -6.38
CA SER A 2 -5.53 7.35 -6.92
C SER A 2 -6.41 7.74 -8.11
N ALA A 3 -6.71 6.76 -8.96
CA ALA A 3 -7.64 6.87 -10.07
C ALA A 3 -8.47 5.58 -10.18
N ILE A 4 -9.72 5.69 -10.63
CA ILE A 4 -10.62 4.56 -10.85
C ILE A 4 -11.28 4.71 -12.21
N TYR A 5 -11.29 3.64 -12.99
CA TYR A 5 -12.00 3.53 -14.25
C TYR A 5 -13.10 2.47 -14.16
N ASN A 6 -14.30 2.81 -14.62
CA ASN A 6 -15.46 1.94 -14.60
C ASN A 6 -15.79 1.46 -16.02
N PHE A 7 -15.69 0.15 -16.26
CA PHE A 7 -16.04 -0.51 -17.51
C PHE A 7 -17.40 -1.21 -17.37
N LYS A 8 -18.23 -1.15 -18.41
CA LYS A 8 -19.35 -2.09 -18.59
C LYS A 8 -18.84 -3.22 -19.47
N LEU A 9 -18.78 -4.44 -18.93
CA LEU A 9 -18.34 -5.64 -19.68
C LEU A 9 -19.50 -6.26 -20.47
N GLY A 10 -20.74 -5.97 -20.08
CA GLY A 10 -21.95 -6.42 -20.76
C GLY A 10 -23.20 -5.79 -20.14
N LYS A 11 -24.38 -6.37 -20.44
CA LYS A 11 -25.67 -5.87 -19.92
C LYS A 11 -25.81 -6.08 -18.39
N SER A 12 -25.32 -7.20 -17.87
CA SER A 12 -25.43 -7.56 -16.44
C SER A 12 -24.07 -7.57 -15.72
N THR A 13 -22.98 -7.24 -16.41
CA THR A 13 -21.63 -7.32 -15.85
C THR A 13 -20.91 -5.99 -15.98
N LYS A 14 -20.35 -5.52 -14.87
CA LYS A 14 -19.54 -4.29 -14.79
C LYS A 14 -18.24 -4.58 -14.06
N ALA A 15 -17.20 -3.82 -14.36
CA ALA A 15 -15.90 -3.93 -13.73
C ALA A 15 -15.33 -2.56 -13.37
N HIS A 16 -14.67 -2.46 -12.22
CA HIS A 16 -13.97 -1.26 -11.78
C HIS A 16 -12.47 -1.58 -11.66
N LEU A 17 -11.63 -0.84 -12.36
CA LEU A 17 -10.18 -0.88 -12.22
C LEU A 17 -9.73 0.35 -11.43
N GLY A 18 -9.14 0.13 -10.25
CA GLY A 18 -8.54 1.17 -9.44
C GLY A 18 -7.02 1.04 -9.43
N VAL A 19 -6.33 2.16 -9.52
CA VAL A 19 -4.88 2.25 -9.29
C VAL A 19 -4.60 3.35 -8.28
N SER A 20 -3.64 3.15 -7.41
CA SER A 20 -3.22 4.16 -6.44
C SER A 20 -1.74 4.05 -6.10
N VAL A 21 -1.21 5.16 -5.60
CA VAL A 21 0.14 5.26 -5.07
C VAL A 21 0.05 5.90 -3.70
N TRP A 22 0.52 5.17 -2.70
CA TRP A 22 0.69 5.60 -1.32
C TRP A 22 2.06 6.22 -1.13
N ASN A 23 2.14 7.22 -0.25
CA ASN A 23 3.36 7.98 0.03
C ASN A 23 4.05 8.52 -1.26
N VAL A 24 3.31 9.29 -2.07
CA VAL A 24 3.80 9.83 -3.36
C VAL A 24 5.08 10.68 -3.21
N LEU A 25 5.23 11.36 -2.07
CA LEU A 25 6.42 12.17 -1.77
C LEU A 25 7.56 11.34 -1.18
N ASN A 26 7.39 10.02 -1.06
CA ASN A 26 8.31 9.07 -0.46
C ASN A 26 8.90 9.55 0.88
N LYS A 27 8.06 10.12 1.75
CA LYS A 27 8.49 10.62 3.04
C LYS A 27 8.80 9.45 3.96
N GLU A 28 10.04 9.38 4.43
CA GLU A 28 10.47 8.40 5.43
C GLU A 28 10.37 9.03 6.83
N ASN A 29 9.47 8.51 7.66
CA ASN A 29 9.38 8.88 9.07
C ASN A 29 9.74 7.65 9.90
N GLU A 30 10.49 7.85 10.98
CA GLU A 30 10.74 6.78 11.95
C GLU A 30 9.48 6.63 12.81
N ILE A 31 8.80 5.49 12.68
CA ILE A 31 7.57 5.19 13.43
C ILE A 31 7.95 4.68 14.82
N ASN A 32 8.99 3.87 14.91
CA ASN A 32 9.42 3.28 16.17
C ASN A 32 10.93 3.11 16.19
N ASN A 33 11.52 3.29 17.37
CA ASN A 33 12.92 2.96 17.62
C ASN A 33 12.99 2.17 18.93
N PHE A 34 13.57 0.98 18.89
CA PHE A 34 13.70 0.12 20.05
C PHE A 34 15.01 -0.65 20.03
N TYR A 35 15.49 -0.98 21.22
CA TYR A 35 16.68 -1.79 21.41
C TYR A 35 16.28 -3.23 21.66
N ARG A 36 16.95 -4.16 20.98
CA ARG A 36 16.81 -5.60 21.22
C ARG A 36 18.16 -6.15 21.64
N VAL A 37 18.19 -6.84 22.77
CA VAL A 37 19.38 -7.60 23.19
C VAL A 37 19.30 -8.99 22.56
N THR A 38 20.33 -9.39 21.84
CA THR A 38 20.45 -10.73 21.27
C THR A 38 21.89 -11.20 21.44
N ASN A 39 22.10 -12.33 22.11
CA ASN A 39 23.43 -12.86 22.45
C ASN A 39 24.38 -11.80 23.05
N GLU A 40 23.94 -11.16 24.14
CA GLU A 40 24.69 -10.11 24.87
C GLU A 40 25.03 -8.85 24.05
N THR A 41 24.57 -8.78 22.80
CA THR A 41 24.75 -7.63 21.91
C THR A 41 23.49 -6.78 21.93
N LEU A 42 23.65 -5.48 22.21
CA LEU A 42 22.59 -4.48 22.13
C LEU A 42 22.45 -4.00 20.69
N THR A 43 21.33 -4.31 20.04
CA THR A 43 21.06 -3.90 18.66
C THR A 43 19.92 -2.88 18.62
N GLU A 44 20.20 -1.70 18.10
CA GLU A 44 19.17 -0.70 17.79
C GLU A 44 18.40 -1.11 16.53
N THR A 45 17.07 -1.05 16.58
CA THR A 45 16.20 -1.31 15.42
C THR A 45 15.27 -0.13 15.20
N ILE A 46 15.47 0.55 14.06
CA ILE A 46 14.61 1.65 13.61
C ILE A 46 13.57 1.10 12.63
N GLN A 47 12.29 1.27 12.97
CA GLN A 47 11.16 0.94 12.11
C GLN A 47 10.70 2.20 11.38
N ARG A 48 10.78 2.19 10.05
CA ARG A 48 10.39 3.32 9.19
C ARG A 48 8.97 3.17 8.67
N SER A 49 8.38 4.30 8.31
CA SER A 49 7.06 4.39 7.68
C SER A 49 7.02 3.73 6.31
N LEU A 50 5.81 3.39 5.86
CA LEU A 50 5.59 2.83 4.54
C LEU A 50 6.21 3.73 3.46
N GLY A 51 7.11 3.18 2.66
CA GLY A 51 7.72 3.87 1.53
C GLY A 51 6.73 4.10 0.39
N LEU A 52 7.23 4.62 -0.73
CA LEU A 52 6.46 4.73 -1.97
C LEU A 52 5.87 3.36 -2.34
N THR A 53 4.54 3.25 -2.32
CA THR A 53 3.87 1.96 -2.48
C THR A 53 2.77 2.06 -3.53
N PRO A 54 2.96 1.47 -4.72
CA PRO A 54 1.89 1.35 -5.71
C PRO A 54 0.86 0.28 -5.29
N ASN A 55 -0.38 0.45 -5.73
CA ASN A 55 -1.48 -0.48 -5.49
C ASN A 55 -2.42 -0.50 -6.70
N ALA A 56 -3.01 -1.66 -6.98
CA ALA A 56 -4.01 -1.83 -8.02
C ALA A 56 -5.10 -2.80 -7.55
N VAL A 57 -6.32 -2.56 -8.01
CA VAL A 57 -7.47 -3.40 -7.70
C VAL A 57 -8.38 -3.53 -8.91
N LEU A 58 -8.85 -4.75 -9.17
CA LEU A 58 -9.89 -5.03 -10.14
C LEU A 58 -11.09 -5.62 -9.40
N LYS A 59 -12.27 -5.00 -9.55
CA LYS A 59 -13.53 -5.51 -9.01
C LYS A 59 -14.46 -5.84 -10.16
N ILE A 60 -15.03 -7.04 -10.16
CA ILE A 60 -16.03 -7.48 -11.14
C ILE A 60 -17.34 -7.71 -10.40
N TYR A 61 -18.42 -7.20 -10.96
CA TYR A 61 -19.77 -7.34 -10.41
C TYR A 61 -20.64 -8.11 -11.41
N PHE A 62 -21.34 -9.12 -10.92
CA PHE A 62 -22.31 -9.91 -11.65
C PHE A 62 -23.70 -9.63 -11.08
N ASN A 63 -24.66 -9.31 -11.95
CA ASN A 63 -26.09 -9.16 -11.64
C ASN A 63 -26.90 -10.28 -12.28
#